data_AF-A0A1J3CSD5-F1
#
_entry.id   AF-A0A1J3CSD5-F1
#
_cell.length_a   1.000
_cell.length_b   1.000
_cell.length_c   1.000
_cell.angle_alpha   90.00
_cell.angle_beta   90.00
_cell.angle_gamma   90.00
#
_symmetry.space_group_name_H-M   'P 1'
#
loop_
_entity.id
_entity.type
_entity.pdbx_description
1 polymer ?
#
loop_
_entity_poly.entity_id
_entity_poly.type
_entity_poly.pdbx_seq_one_letter_code
_entity_poly.pdbx_strand_id
1 'polypeptide(L)'
;YDELQGLTYLQVKGSGIANTCPVLESGSTNLKDLKAGAYKIEKFCMEPTSFTVKEDSPFKGGSKEEFVKTKLMTRLTYTLDAMSGSFKVGNDGSVEFKEEDGIDYAAVTVQ
;
A
#
# COMPACT_ATOMS: atom_id res chain seq x y z
N TYR A 1 14.57 -3.17 -1.96
CA TYR A 1 14.49 -3.94 -0.70
C TYR A 1 15.88 -4.19 -0.12
N ASP A 2 16.80 -4.78 -0.90
CA ASP A 2 18.18 -5.04 -0.43
C ASP A 2 18.92 -3.76 -0.02
N GLU A 3 18.71 -2.66 -0.75
CA GLU A 3 19.24 -1.35 -0.38
C GLU A 3 18.76 -0.88 1.00
N LEU A 4 17.49 -1.12 1.34
CA LEU A 4 16.92 -0.77 2.64
C LEU A 4 17.50 -1.64 3.75
N GLN A 5 17.74 -2.93 3.48
CA GLN A 5 18.36 -3.85 4.44
C GLN A 5 19.84 -3.56 4.67
N GLY A 6 20.51 -2.89 3.73
CA GLY A 6 21.89 -2.43 3.87
C GLY A 6 22.07 -1.22 4.79
N LEU A 7 20.98 -0.52 5.14
CA LEU A 7 21.02 0.63 6.04
C LEU A 7 20.80 0.21 7.49
N THR A 8 21.59 0.79 8.38
CA THR A 8 21.37 0.67 9.83
C THR A 8 20.14 1.47 10.24
N TYR A 9 19.53 1.10 11.37
CA TYR A 9 18.39 1.83 11.93
C TYR A 9 18.65 3.34 12.06
N LEU A 10 19.86 3.73 12.50
CA LEU A 10 20.20 5.15 12.67
C LEU A 10 20.31 5.91 11.34
N GLN A 11 20.63 5.24 10.24
CA GLN A 11 20.63 5.84 8.90
C GLN A 11 19.21 6.03 8.35
N VAL A 12 18.28 5.16 8.74
CA VAL A 12 16.87 5.24 8.33
C VAL A 12 16.09 6.23 9.21
N LYS A 13 16.45 6.36 10.49
CA LYS A 13 15.74 7.18 11.46
C LYS A 13 15.69 8.65 11.02
N GLY A 14 14.47 9.14 10.75
CA GLY A 14 14.21 10.55 10.42
C GLY A 14 14.37 10.91 8.94
N SER A 15 14.79 9.98 8.07
CA SER A 15 14.88 10.22 6.62
C SER A 15 13.52 10.15 5.92
N GLY A 16 12.53 9.51 6.54
CA GLY A 16 11.22 9.22 5.97
C GLY A 16 11.16 7.93 5.14
N ILE A 17 12.31 7.32 4.84
CA ILE A 17 12.42 6.07 4.06
C ILE A 17 11.66 4.91 4.72
N ALA A 18 11.58 4.88 6.06
CA ALA A 18 10.84 3.84 6.78
C ALA A 18 9.33 3.81 6.47
N ASN A 19 8.76 4.89 5.92
CA ASN A 19 7.35 4.95 5.53
C ASN A 19 7.16 4.72 4.02
N THR A 20 8.17 4.19 3.33
CA THR A 20 8.11 3.89 1.89
C THR A 20 8.14 2.39 1.63
N CYS A 21 7.39 1.92 0.64
CA CYS A 21 7.46 0.52 0.23
C CYS A 21 8.66 0.29 -0.69
N PRO A 22 9.30 -0.90 -0.63
CA PRO A 22 10.40 -1.23 -1.54
C PRO A 22 9.94 -1.25 -2.99
N VAL A 23 10.68 -0.57 -3.87
CA VAL A 23 10.47 -0.66 -5.32
C VAL A 23 11.15 -1.90 -5.89
N LEU A 24 10.50 -2.57 -6.84
CA LEU A 24 11.08 -3.65 -7.63
C LEU A 24 11.81 -3.06 -8.84
N GLU A 25 13.11 -2.80 -8.70
CA GLU A 25 13.98 -2.27 -9.77
C GLU A 25 14.17 -3.27 -10.93
N SER A 26 14.12 -4.56 -10.62
CA SER A 26 14.27 -5.65 -11.58
C SER A 26 13.08 -6.60 -11.51
N GLY A 27 12.64 -7.08 -12.68
CA GLY A 27 11.54 -8.02 -12.79
C GLY A 27 10.95 -8.02 -14.18
N SER A 28 9.81 -8.68 -14.32
CA SER A 28 9.04 -8.72 -15.56
C SER A 28 7.67 -8.09 -15.33
N THR A 29 7.19 -7.32 -16.31
CA THR A 29 5.81 -6.83 -16.34
C THR A 29 4.84 -7.86 -16.91
N ASN A 30 5.34 -9.00 -17.41
CA ASN A 30 4.51 -10.10 -17.86
C ASN A 30 3.96 -10.89 -16.66
N LEU A 31 2.69 -10.66 -16.35
CA LEU A 31 2.00 -11.30 -15.23
C LEU A 31 1.96 -12.84 -15.32
N LYS A 32 2.15 -13.42 -16.53
CA LYS A 32 2.16 -14.87 -16.74
C LYS A 32 3.45 -15.55 -16.27
N ASP A 33 4.48 -14.79 -15.94
CA ASP A 33 5.74 -15.34 -15.44
C ASP A 33 5.60 -15.88 -14.01
N LEU A 34 4.56 -15.43 -13.28
CA LEU A 34 4.19 -15.99 -11.99
C LEU A 34 3.40 -17.29 -12.20
N LYS A 35 3.95 -18.39 -11.68
CA LYS A 35 3.33 -19.71 -11.83
C LYS A 35 2.01 -19.81 -11.06
N ALA A 36 1.10 -20.64 -11.55
CA ALA A 36 -0.08 -21.00 -10.79
C ALA A 36 0.31 -21.81 -9.54
N GLY A 37 -0.42 -21.62 -8.44
CA GLY A 37 -0.15 -22.29 -7.18
C GLY A 37 -0.57 -21.48 -5.96
N ALA A 38 -0.26 -22.03 -4.79
CA ALA A 38 -0.43 -21.37 -3.51
C ALA A 38 0.90 -20.79 -3.04
N TYR A 39 0.87 -19.52 -2.68
CA TYR A 39 1.97 -18.74 -2.17
C TYR A 39 1.62 -18.22 -0.78
N LYS A 40 2.64 -18.08 0.05
CA LYS A 40 2.56 -17.30 1.28
C LYS A 40 3.21 -15.95 1.00
N ILE A 41 2.45 -14.88 1.18
CA ILE A 41 2.98 -13.52 1.10
C ILE A 41 3.44 -13.11 2.48
N GLU A 42 4.64 -12.53 2.54
CA GLU A 42 5.21 -11.92 3.73
C GLU A 42 5.74 -10.53 3.34
N LYS A 43 5.76 -9.59 4.31
CA LYS A 43 6.24 -8.21 4.09
C LYS A 43 5.48 -7.47 3.00
N PHE A 44 4.18 -7.72 2.92
CA PHE A 44 3.31 -6.96 2.04
C PHE A 44 3.15 -5.54 2.59
N CYS A 45 3.41 -4.56 1.74
CA CYS A 45 3.44 -3.14 2.07
C CYS A 45 2.54 -2.37 1.09
N MET A 46 1.79 -1.41 1.61
CA MET A 46 0.99 -0.47 0.83
C MET A 46 1.33 0.96 1.20
N GLU A 47 1.83 1.73 0.22
CA GLU A 47 2.14 3.14 0.34
C GLU A 47 1.14 3.98 -0.48
N PRO A 48 0.13 4.59 0.16
CA PRO A 48 -0.74 5.57 -0.48
C PRO A 48 0.02 6.74 -1.10
N THR A 49 -0.25 7.04 -2.37
CA THR A 49 0.32 8.20 -3.08
C THR A 49 -0.60 9.42 -3.10
N SER A 50 -1.90 9.23 -2.84
CA SER A 50 -2.88 10.31 -2.74
C SER A 50 -4.05 9.90 -1.85
N PHE A 51 -4.61 10.88 -1.13
CA PHE A 51 -5.84 10.74 -0.37
C PHE A 51 -6.90 11.67 -0.95
N THR A 52 -8.01 11.09 -1.37
CA THR A 52 -9.18 11.84 -1.80
C THR A 52 -10.36 11.48 -0.91
N VAL A 53 -11.18 12.48 -0.59
CA VAL A 53 -12.35 12.31 0.26
C VAL A 53 -13.56 12.66 -0.57
N LYS A 54 -14.61 11.84 -0.47
CA LYS A 54 -15.89 12.12 -1.08
C LYS A 54 -16.61 13.17 -0.23
N GLU A 55 -16.72 14.39 -0.74
CA GLU A 55 -17.33 15.50 -0.01
C GLU A 55 -18.81 15.62 -0.35
N ASP A 56 -19.63 15.86 0.68
CA ASP A 56 -21.04 16.18 0.47
C ASP A 56 -21.16 17.51 -0.27
N SER A 57 -22.12 17.60 -1.19
CA SER A 57 -22.30 18.84 -1.94
C SER A 57 -22.56 20.01 -0.99
N PRO A 58 -21.82 21.13 -1.10
CA PRO A 58 -22.04 22.31 -0.26
C PRO A 58 -23.41 22.96 -0.49
N PHE A 59 -24.15 22.53 -1.53
CA PHE A 59 -25.47 23.02 -1.87
C PHE A 59 -26.55 21.96 -1.59
N LYS A 60 -27.61 22.33 -0.84
CA LYS A 60 -28.80 21.49 -0.69
C LYS A 60 -29.46 21.29 -2.05
N GLY A 61 -29.31 20.09 -2.63
CA GLY A 61 -29.81 19.73 -3.96
C GLY A 61 -28.76 19.79 -5.08
N GLY A 62 -27.48 20.01 -4.74
CA GLY A 62 -26.37 19.97 -5.68
C GLY A 62 -26.05 18.55 -6.15
N SER A 63 -26.00 18.37 -7.46
CA SER A 63 -25.72 17.12 -8.15
C SER A 63 -24.27 16.65 -7.98
N LYS A 64 -24.13 15.37 -7.59
CA LYS A 64 -22.92 14.53 -7.49
C LYS A 64 -21.92 14.87 -6.39
N GLU A 65 -21.86 13.95 -5.41
CA GLU A 65 -20.74 13.78 -4.50
C GLU A 65 -19.49 13.42 -5.32
N GLU A 66 -18.45 14.26 -5.24
CA GLU A 66 -17.19 14.07 -5.97
C GLU A 66 -16.03 13.84 -4.99
N PHE A 67 -15.00 13.12 -5.44
CA PHE A 67 -13.77 12.94 -4.68
C PHE A 67 -12.88 14.18 -4.81
N VAL A 68 -12.71 14.92 -3.72
CA VAL A 68 -11.84 16.10 -3.66
C VAL A 68 -10.44 15.71 -3.18
N LYS A 69 -9.43 16.45 -3.66
CA LYS A 69 -8.05 16.28 -3.22
C LYS A 69 -7.87 16.85 -1.82
N THR A 70 -7.14 16.13 -0.97
CA THR A 70 -6.89 16.54 0.41
C THR A 70 -5.39 16.72 0.69
N LYS A 71 -5.07 17.34 1.82
CA LYS A 71 -3.72 17.49 2.37
C LYS A 71 -3.57 16.63 3.61
N LEU A 72 -2.51 15.84 3.65
CA LEU A 72 -2.20 14.95 4.77
C LEU A 72 -1.70 15.74 5.99
N MET A 73 -2.23 15.43 7.18
CA MET A 73 -1.89 16.10 8.44
C MET A 73 -1.08 15.24 9.42
N THR A 74 -1.17 13.90 9.33
CA THR A 74 -0.55 12.97 10.29
C THR A 74 0.90 12.63 9.99
N ARG A 75 1.58 13.38 9.11
CA ARG A 75 2.97 13.11 8.69
C ARG A 75 3.11 11.68 8.13
N LEU A 76 4.26 11.03 8.34
CA LEU A 76 4.63 9.73 7.75
C LEU A 76 4.18 8.55 8.63
N THR A 77 2.87 8.39 8.80
CA THR A 77 2.27 7.32 9.63
C THR A 77 1.14 6.59 8.90
N TYR A 78 1.17 6.56 7.58
CA TYR A 78 0.04 6.14 6.74
C TYR A 78 0.29 4.87 5.91
N THR A 79 1.54 4.40 5.87
CA THR A 79 1.92 3.20 5.11
C THR A 79 1.56 1.95 5.93
N LEU A 80 0.94 0.99 5.27
CA LEU A 80 0.70 -0.35 5.83
C LEU A 80 1.92 -1.21 5.49
N ASP A 81 2.41 -1.99 6.43
CA ASP A 81 3.65 -2.74 6.26
C ASP A 81 3.60 -4.08 7.00
N ALA A 82 4.53 -4.97 6.66
CA ALA A 82 4.71 -6.26 7.28
C ALA A 82 3.45 -7.16 7.27
N MET A 83 2.51 -6.91 6.35
CA MET A 83 1.33 -7.75 6.19
C MET A 83 1.71 -9.12 5.63
N SER A 84 1.00 -10.13 6.10
CA SER A 84 1.17 -11.52 5.73
C SER A 84 -0.17 -12.13 5.34
N GLY A 85 -0.12 -13.16 4.51
CA GLY A 85 -1.36 -13.79 4.07
C GLY A 85 -1.16 -14.87 3.03
N SER A 86 -2.27 -15.50 2.67
CA SER A 86 -2.32 -16.51 1.62
C SER A 86 -2.61 -15.86 0.26
N PHE A 87 -1.88 -16.29 -0.77
CA PHE A 87 -2.02 -15.79 -2.13
C PHE A 87 -2.10 -16.97 -3.10
N LYS A 88 -3.20 -17.07 -3.84
CA LYS A 88 -3.41 -18.13 -4.81
C LYS A 88 -3.48 -17.57 -6.21
N VAL A 89 -2.78 -18.24 -7.12
CA VAL A 89 -2.81 -17.95 -8.55
C VAL A 89 -3.43 -19.16 -9.27
N GLY A 90 -4.57 -18.94 -9.92
CA GLY A 90 -5.24 -19.94 -10.74
C GLY A 90 -4.52 -20.18 -12.06
N ASN A 91 -4.74 -21.36 -12.66
CA ASN A 91 -4.19 -21.71 -13.99
C ASN A 91 -4.72 -20.80 -15.12
N ASP A 92 -5.85 -20.14 -14.88
CA ASP A 92 -6.50 -19.17 -15.77
C ASP A 92 -5.99 -17.73 -15.57
N GLY A 93 -5.09 -17.52 -14.60
CA GLY A 93 -4.57 -16.20 -14.22
C GLY A 93 -5.45 -15.46 -13.21
N SER A 94 -6.49 -16.10 -12.67
CA SER A 94 -7.24 -15.54 -11.53
C SER A 94 -6.34 -15.46 -10.28
N VAL A 95 -6.57 -14.46 -9.45
CA VAL A 95 -5.77 -14.22 -8.24
C VAL A 95 -6.70 -14.04 -7.04
N GLU A 96 -6.40 -14.74 -5.95
CA GLU A 96 -7.06 -14.59 -4.66
C GLU A 96 -5.99 -14.26 -3.61
N PHE A 97 -6.07 -13.08 -3.01
CA PHE A 97 -5.24 -12.71 -1.87
C PHE A 97 -6.12 -12.60 -0.62
N LYS A 98 -5.65 -13.19 0.48
CA LYS A 98 -6.26 -13.06 1.80
C LYS A 98 -5.17 -12.69 2.80
N GLU A 99 -5.25 -11.47 3.28
CA GLU A 99 -4.46 -10.98 4.41
C GLU A 99 -4.89 -11.69 5.70
N GLU A 100 -3.93 -11.94 6.60
CA GLU A 100 -4.13 -12.72 7.83
C GLU A 100 -3.57 -12.05 9.10
N ASP A 101 -2.48 -11.29 9.00
CA ASP A 101 -1.82 -10.60 10.11
C ASP A 101 -0.83 -9.53 9.60
N GLY A 102 -0.56 -8.50 10.40
CA GLY A 102 0.43 -7.46 10.11
C GLY A 102 0.06 -6.07 10.64
N ILE A 103 0.72 -5.03 10.11
CA ILE A 103 0.32 -3.64 10.35
C ILE A 103 -0.65 -3.24 9.24
N ASP A 104 -1.90 -3.69 9.40
CA ASP A 104 -2.98 -3.66 8.42
C ASP A 104 -3.93 -2.46 8.56
N TYR A 105 -3.72 -1.61 9.58
CA TYR A 105 -4.44 -0.35 9.75
C TYR A 105 -3.50 0.81 10.10
N ALA A 106 -3.87 2.00 9.64
CA ALA A 106 -3.18 3.25 9.96
C ALA A 106 -4.19 4.37 10.19
N ALA A 107 -4.11 5.03 11.34
CA ALA A 107 -4.94 6.21 11.62
C ALA A 107 -4.41 7.42 10.86
N VAL A 108 -5.24 7.99 9.97
CA VAL A 108 -4.87 9.09 9.09
C VAL A 108 -5.87 10.25 9.22
N THR A 109 -5.35 11.47 9.24
CA THR A 109 -6.17 12.70 9.18
C THR A 109 -5.74 13.53 7.98
N VAL A 110 -6.72 14.01 7.23
CA VAL A 110 -6.54 14.86 6.04
C VAL A 110 -7.45 16.09 6.14
N GLN A 111 -7.10 17.17 5.41
CA GLN A 111 -7.88 18.41 5.31
C GLN A 111 -8.04 18.85 3.85
#